data_AF-A0A5K3FDN9-F1
#
_entry.id   AF-A0A5K3FDN9-F1
#
_cell.length_a   1.000
_cell.length_b   1.000
_cell.length_c   1.000
_cell.angle_alpha   90.00
_cell.angle_beta   90.00
_cell.angle_gamma   90.00
#
_symmetry.space_group_name_H-M   'P 1'
#
loop_
_entity.id
_entity.type
_entity.pdbx_description
1 polymer ?
#
loop_
_entity_poly.entity_id
_entity_poly.type
_entity_poly.pdbx_seq_one_letter_code
_entity_poly.pdbx_strand_id
1 'polypeptide(L)'
;MALVEKVPSMKLERCFEDDECVRDCILSWPIHCTNLIFFEERQDVFGLFEDPQTWLGNTLEGKSAQMKNSLLKDMLEKDGSNRLPPFKDYLYILHPGNKWKRRYCVLRSSGLYASKKRGSGISDLARVTAFGDHLYLYTTIGGWLKDNAPTPYGFVLKILVYK
;
A
#
# COMPACT_ATOMS: atom_id res chain seq x y z
N MET A 1 -3.69 17.32 -8.31
CA MET A 1 -2.62 16.94 -9.28
C MET A 1 -1.54 16.20 -8.51
N ALA A 2 -0.93 15.19 -9.10
CA ALA A 2 0.17 14.44 -8.51
C ALA A 2 1.21 14.06 -9.58
N LEU A 3 2.46 13.88 -9.16
CA LEU A 3 3.47 13.19 -9.97
C LEU A 3 3.26 11.69 -9.82
N VAL A 4 3.35 10.96 -10.93
CA VAL A 4 3.09 9.52 -10.99
C VAL A 4 4.21 8.81 -11.71
N GLU A 5 4.85 7.88 -11.02
CA GLU A 5 5.77 6.92 -11.64
C GLU A 5 4.91 5.82 -12.29
N LYS A 6 5.07 5.62 -13.60
CA LYS A 6 4.51 4.47 -14.32
C LYS A 6 5.62 3.53 -14.73
N VAL A 7 5.38 2.23 -14.54
CA VAL A 7 6.29 1.12 -14.85
C VAL A 7 5.57 0.17 -15.83
N PRO A 8 5.56 0.49 -17.14
CA PRO A 8 4.74 -0.21 -18.13
C PRO A 8 5.07 -1.69 -18.27
N SER A 9 6.34 -2.06 -18.14
CA SER A 9 6.82 -3.45 -18.21
C SER A 9 6.17 -4.36 -17.16
N MET A 10 5.71 -3.79 -16.04
CA MET A 10 4.99 -4.49 -14.98
C MET A 10 3.51 -4.12 -14.89
N LYS A 11 3.03 -3.16 -15.70
CA LYS A 11 1.70 -2.53 -15.57
C LYS A 11 1.45 -1.98 -14.16
N LEU A 12 2.46 -1.36 -13.58
CA LEU A 12 2.40 -0.78 -12.25
C LEU A 12 2.50 0.74 -12.31
N GLU A 13 1.90 1.41 -11.34
CA GLU A 13 2.10 2.83 -11.09
C GLU A 13 2.08 3.15 -9.61
N ARG A 14 2.61 4.32 -9.24
CA ARG A 14 2.45 4.90 -7.92
C ARG A 14 2.48 6.42 -8.02
N CYS A 15 1.78 7.08 -7.10
CA CYS A 15 2.00 8.50 -6.87
C CYS A 15 3.29 8.70 -6.08
N PHE A 16 3.95 9.83 -6.31
CA PHE A 16 4.97 10.33 -5.40
C PHE A 16 4.29 10.99 -4.20
N GLU A 17 4.81 10.75 -3.01
CA GLU A 17 4.56 11.62 -1.86
C GLU A 17 5.27 12.97 -2.07
N ASP A 18 4.72 14.03 -1.46
CA ASP A 18 5.19 15.40 -1.69
C ASP A 18 6.64 15.65 -1.24
N ASP A 19 7.16 14.82 -0.32
CA ASP A 19 8.52 14.91 0.23
C ASP A 19 9.55 14.04 -0.52
N GLU A 20 9.13 13.27 -1.53
CA GLU A 20 10.04 12.39 -2.27
C GLU A 20 10.93 13.12 -3.28
N CYS A 21 12.21 12.69 -3.37
CA CYS A 21 13.12 13.15 -4.40
C CYS A 21 12.94 12.37 -5.72
N VAL A 22 12.34 13.02 -6.72
CA VAL A 22 12.13 12.43 -8.06
C VAL A 22 13.43 11.96 -8.71
N ARG A 23 14.53 12.70 -8.50
CA ARG A 23 15.87 12.33 -9.03
C ARG A 23 16.28 10.95 -8.54
N ASP A 24 16.11 10.68 -7.26
CA ASP A 24 16.57 9.43 -6.65
C ASP A 24 15.75 8.25 -7.20
N CYS A 25 14.44 8.46 -7.44
CA CYS A 25 13.61 7.48 -8.16
C CYS A 25 14.15 7.19 -9.57
N ILE A 26 14.43 8.22 -10.37
CA ILE A 26 14.96 8.05 -11.74
C ILE A 26 16.32 7.33 -11.73
N LEU A 27 17.20 7.65 -10.78
CA LEU A 27 18.51 6.99 -10.64
C LEU A 27 18.40 5.52 -10.23
N SER A 28 17.30 5.13 -9.57
CA SER A 28 17.03 3.73 -9.23
C SER A 28 16.58 2.88 -10.42
N TRP A 29 16.23 3.51 -11.55
CA TRP A 29 15.68 2.80 -12.70
C TRP A 29 16.76 1.98 -13.44
N PRO A 30 16.39 0.80 -13.99
CA PRO A 30 17.26 0.11 -14.95
C PRO A 30 17.56 0.99 -16.17
N ILE A 31 18.80 0.94 -16.68
CA ILE A 31 19.28 1.78 -17.80
C ILE A 31 18.38 1.69 -19.04
N HIS A 32 17.80 0.51 -19.30
CA HIS A 32 16.93 0.26 -20.45
C HIS A 32 15.46 0.09 -20.06
N CYS A 33 15.03 0.70 -18.96
CA CYS A 33 13.63 0.68 -18.57
C CYS A 33 12.78 1.55 -19.51
N THR A 34 11.47 1.31 -19.48
CA THR A 34 10.46 2.12 -20.16
C THR A 34 9.61 2.89 -19.15
N ASN A 35 10.17 3.15 -17.96
CA ASN A 35 9.48 3.86 -16.90
C ASN A 35 9.28 5.33 -17.28
N LEU A 36 8.22 5.92 -16.77
CA LEU A 36 7.78 7.26 -17.15
C LEU A 36 7.33 8.03 -15.91
N ILE A 37 7.53 9.35 -15.92
CA ILE A 37 6.93 10.27 -14.95
C ILE A 37 5.78 11.00 -15.63
N PHE A 38 4.61 10.95 -15.02
CA PHE A 38 3.40 11.65 -15.46
C PHE A 38 3.03 12.72 -14.44
N PHE A 39 2.36 13.77 -14.92
CA PHE A 39 1.68 14.74 -14.08
C PHE A 39 0.18 14.64 -14.38
N GLU A 40 -0.58 14.11 -13.44
CA GLU A 40 -1.99 13.75 -13.65
C GLU A 40 -2.87 14.13 -12.46
N GLU A 41 -4.17 14.27 -12.70
CA GLU A 41 -5.15 14.48 -11.63
C GLU A 41 -5.41 13.15 -10.91
N ARG A 42 -5.30 13.18 -9.58
CA ARG A 42 -5.40 12.00 -8.71
C ARG A 42 -6.22 12.35 -7.48
N GLN A 43 -7.33 11.64 -7.30
CA GLN A 43 -8.24 11.81 -6.15
C GLN A 43 -7.90 10.86 -5.00
N ASP A 44 -7.06 9.86 -5.26
CA ASP A 44 -6.70 8.81 -4.31
C ASP A 44 -5.57 9.21 -3.36
N VAL A 45 -4.75 10.21 -3.72
CA VAL A 45 -3.57 10.63 -2.91
C VAL A 45 -3.98 11.24 -1.57
N PHE A 46 -5.00 12.11 -1.59
CA PHE A 46 -5.47 12.80 -0.38
C PHE A 46 -6.83 12.30 0.12
N GLY A 47 -7.34 11.20 -0.44
CA GLY A 47 -8.68 10.70 -0.16
C GLY A 47 -8.95 10.45 1.33
N LEU A 48 -7.93 10.02 2.10
CA LEU A 48 -8.04 9.84 3.55
C LEU A 48 -8.36 11.16 4.28
N PHE A 49 -7.81 12.28 3.82
CA PHE A 49 -8.01 13.60 4.43
C PHE A 49 -9.34 14.23 3.97
N GLU A 50 -9.72 13.98 2.72
CA GLU A 50 -10.97 14.49 2.14
C GLU A 50 -12.20 13.78 2.69
N ASP A 51 -12.15 12.45 2.82
CA ASP A 51 -13.23 11.64 3.39
C ASP A 51 -12.70 10.53 4.32
N PRO A 52 -12.26 10.86 5.54
CA PRO A 52 -11.73 9.88 6.46
C PRO A 52 -12.72 8.77 6.84
N GLN A 53 -14.03 9.03 6.72
CA GLN A 53 -15.06 8.04 7.04
C GLN A 53 -15.06 6.89 6.03
N THR A 54 -14.88 7.17 4.74
CA THR A 54 -14.78 6.14 3.71
C THR A 54 -13.55 5.24 3.90
N TRP A 55 -12.44 5.80 4.37
CA TRP A 55 -11.18 5.08 4.51
C TRP A 55 -11.02 4.35 5.84
N LEU A 56 -11.49 4.95 6.94
CA LEU A 56 -11.35 4.40 8.29
C LEU A 56 -12.61 3.69 8.79
N GLY A 57 -13.76 3.89 8.13
CA GLY A 57 -15.01 3.15 8.30
C GLY A 57 -15.36 2.89 9.76
N ASN A 58 -15.36 1.61 10.13
CA ASN A 58 -15.64 1.05 11.46
C ASN A 58 -14.83 1.72 12.58
N THR A 59 -13.63 2.24 12.29
CA THR A 59 -12.79 2.93 13.28
C THR A 59 -13.43 4.23 13.74
N LEU A 60 -14.20 4.88 12.87
CA LEU A 60 -14.85 6.16 13.13
C LEU A 60 -16.36 6.03 13.39
N GLU A 61 -16.94 4.85 13.22
CA GLU A 61 -18.37 4.61 13.47
C GLU A 61 -18.77 4.95 14.91
N GLY A 62 -19.93 5.59 15.07
CA GLY A 62 -20.48 5.99 16.38
C GLY A 62 -19.74 7.12 17.09
N LYS A 63 -18.67 7.70 16.51
CA LYS A 63 -17.90 8.80 17.12
C LYS A 63 -18.46 10.17 16.73
N SER A 64 -18.42 11.13 17.66
CA SER A 64 -18.75 12.53 17.39
C SER A 64 -17.72 13.17 16.45
N ALA A 65 -18.08 14.26 15.77
CA ALA A 65 -17.18 14.98 14.87
C ALA A 65 -15.87 15.43 15.56
N GLN A 66 -15.96 15.91 16.80
CA GLN A 66 -14.80 16.29 17.61
C GLN A 66 -13.87 15.11 17.88
N MET A 67 -14.43 13.94 18.19
CA MET A 67 -13.66 12.73 18.47
C MET A 67 -13.02 12.15 17.21
N LYS A 68 -13.70 12.23 16.06
CA LYS A 68 -13.12 11.88 14.76
C LYS A 68 -11.92 12.76 14.43
N ASN A 69 -12.06 14.08 14.58
CA ASN A 69 -10.97 15.02 14.34
C ASN A 69 -9.78 14.83 15.28
N SER A 70 -10.04 14.54 16.57
CA SER A 70 -8.98 14.20 17.52
C SER A 70 -8.23 12.95 17.09
N LEU A 71 -8.95 11.88 16.73
CA LEU A 71 -8.32 10.63 16.29
C LEU A 71 -7.49 10.83 15.03
N LEU A 72 -7.98 11.57 14.04
CA LEU A 72 -7.22 11.86 12.83
C LEU A 72 -5.92 12.61 13.16
N LYS A 73 -5.98 13.60 14.07
CA LYS A 73 -4.77 14.29 14.54
C LYS A 73 -3.83 13.33 15.26
N ASP A 74 -4.34 12.52 16.18
CA ASP A 74 -3.56 11.53 16.93
C ASP A 74 -2.88 10.51 16.00
N MET A 75 -3.49 10.19 14.86
CA MET A 75 -2.94 9.28 13.85
C MET A 75 -1.84 9.93 12.99
N LEU A 76 -1.89 11.24 12.82
CA LEU A 76 -0.91 12.03 12.05
C LEU A 76 0.26 12.52 12.91
N GLU A 77 0.14 12.47 14.24
CA GLU A 77 1.23 12.76 15.17
C GLU A 77 2.37 11.73 15.07
N LYS A 78 3.56 12.11 15.56
CA LYS A 78 4.68 11.17 15.72
C LYS A 78 4.22 9.98 16.58
N ASP A 79 4.41 8.76 16.07
CA ASP A 79 3.89 7.48 16.60
C ASP A 79 2.39 7.20 16.42
N GLY A 80 1.66 8.05 15.70
CA GLY A 80 0.24 7.85 15.39
C GLY A 80 -0.06 6.57 14.62
N SER A 81 0.92 6.06 13.87
CA SER A 81 0.82 4.76 13.18
C SER A 81 0.68 3.57 14.12
N ASN A 82 1.13 3.67 15.38
CA ASN A 82 0.91 2.66 16.41
C ASN A 82 -0.51 2.72 17.02
N ARG A 83 -1.22 3.84 16.82
CA ARG A 83 -2.58 4.08 17.33
C ARG A 83 -3.66 3.66 16.32
N LEU A 84 -3.27 3.43 15.07
CA LEU A 84 -4.11 2.83 14.05
C LEU A 84 -4.57 1.44 14.49
N PRO A 85 -5.88 1.14 14.50
CA PRO A 85 -6.32 -0.23 14.68
C PRO A 85 -5.71 -1.08 13.55
N PRO A 86 -5.26 -2.32 13.83
CA PRO A 86 -4.71 -3.16 12.79
C PRO A 86 -5.78 -3.43 11.73
N PHE A 87 -5.51 -3.08 10.48
CA PHE A 87 -6.36 -3.49 9.36
C PHE A 87 -6.16 -4.99 9.13
N LYS A 88 -7.27 -5.72 9.01
CA LYS A 88 -7.25 -7.18 8.90
C LYS A 88 -8.24 -7.63 7.84
N ASP A 89 -7.74 -8.35 6.84
CA ASP A 89 -8.59 -8.94 5.82
C ASP A 89 -7.88 -10.12 5.11
N TYR A 90 -8.61 -10.87 4.30
CA TYR A 90 -8.06 -11.89 3.43
C TYR A 90 -7.59 -11.30 2.10
N LEU A 91 -6.29 -11.35 1.86
CA LEU A 91 -5.68 -10.99 0.58
C LEU A 91 -5.19 -12.24 -0.16
N TYR A 92 -5.05 -12.12 -1.48
CA TYR A 92 -4.34 -13.12 -2.29
C TYR A 92 -2.87 -12.74 -2.38
N ILE A 93 -1.99 -13.64 -1.97
CA ILE A 93 -0.54 -13.45 -2.02
C ILE A 93 0.05 -14.34 -3.12
N LEU A 94 0.85 -13.75 -4.00
CA LEU A 94 1.60 -14.47 -5.02
C LEU A 94 2.80 -15.20 -4.37
N HIS A 95 2.83 -16.53 -4.49
CA HIS A 95 3.94 -17.36 -4.05
C HIS A 95 4.82 -17.81 -5.24
N PRO A 96 6.05 -18.31 -4.97
CA PRO A 96 6.90 -18.91 -5.98
C PRO A 96 6.16 -19.94 -6.85
N GLY A 97 6.45 -19.91 -8.15
CA GLY A 97 5.75 -20.73 -9.15
C GLY A 97 4.42 -20.15 -9.64
N ASN A 98 4.22 -18.82 -9.50
CA ASN A 98 3.04 -18.09 -9.94
C ASN A 98 1.72 -18.63 -9.36
N LYS A 99 1.75 -19.00 -8.07
CA LYS A 99 0.58 -19.56 -7.37
C LYS A 99 0.03 -18.56 -6.36
N TRP A 100 -1.20 -18.11 -6.60
CA TRP A 100 -1.93 -17.26 -5.66
C TRP A 100 -2.48 -18.08 -4.50
N LYS A 101 -2.30 -17.59 -3.27
CA LYS A 101 -2.88 -18.17 -2.07
C LYS A 101 -3.65 -17.11 -1.29
N ARG A 102 -4.91 -17.39 -1.00
CA ARG A 102 -5.71 -16.57 -0.07
C ARG A 102 -5.19 -16.76 1.36
N ARG A 103 -4.85 -15.66 2.03
CA ARG A 103 -4.26 -15.62 3.38
C ARG A 103 -4.91 -14.52 4.21
N TYR A 104 -5.11 -14.82 5.49
CA TYR A 104 -5.53 -13.80 6.43
C TYR A 104 -4.35 -12.87 6.71
N CYS A 105 -4.51 -11.60 6.43
CA CYS A 105 -3.47 -10.58 6.49
C CYS A 105 -3.78 -9.57 7.58
N VAL A 106 -2.73 -9.07 8.22
CA VAL A 106 -2.79 -8.06 9.27
C VAL A 106 -1.74 -7.00 8.98
N LEU A 107 -2.19 -5.76 8.84
CA LEU A 107 -1.34 -4.59 8.76
C LEU A 107 -0.99 -4.12 10.18
N ARG A 108 0.30 -3.95 10.46
CA ARG A 108 0.80 -3.38 11.72
C ARG A 108 1.78 -2.26 11.38
N SER A 109 2.07 -1.41 12.36
CA SER A 109 3.06 -0.34 12.21
C SER A 109 4.44 -0.83 11.76
N SER A 110 4.81 -2.06 12.12
CA SER A 110 6.09 -2.68 11.75
C SER A 110 6.08 -3.46 10.43
N GLY A 111 4.93 -3.62 9.77
CA GLY A 111 4.85 -4.33 8.49
C GLY A 111 3.53 -5.04 8.21
N LEU A 112 3.52 -5.74 7.07
CA LEU A 112 2.44 -6.61 6.63
C LEU A 112 2.71 -8.04 7.09
N TYR A 113 1.71 -8.65 7.75
CA TYR A 113 1.76 -10.02 8.25
C TYR A 113 0.68 -10.86 7.58
N ALA A 114 0.95 -12.14 7.36
CA ALA A 114 -0.01 -13.08 6.77
C ALA A 114 0.02 -14.44 7.47
N SER A 115 -1.12 -15.12 7.43
CA SER A 115 -1.28 -16.46 8.01
C SER A 115 -0.41 -17.48 7.28
N LYS A 116 0.25 -18.40 8.00
CA LYS A 116 1.11 -19.42 7.34
C LYS A 116 0.27 -20.41 6.53
N LYS A 117 -0.90 -20.77 7.05
CA LYS A 117 -1.85 -21.73 6.45
C LYS A 117 -3.18 -21.07 6.11
N ARG A 118 -3.98 -21.75 5.27
CA ARG A 118 -5.34 -21.31 4.95
C ARG A 118 -6.23 -21.51 6.19
N GLY A 119 -6.97 -20.49 6.59
CA GLY A 119 -7.88 -20.56 7.74
C GLY A 119 -7.22 -20.56 9.12
N SER A 120 -5.89 -20.41 9.21
CA SER A 120 -5.24 -20.22 10.51
C SER A 120 -5.53 -18.82 11.06
N GLY A 121 -5.84 -18.74 12.36
CA GLY A 121 -6.20 -17.50 13.03
C GLY A 121 -5.00 -16.58 13.32
N ILE A 122 -5.26 -15.53 14.12
CA ILE A 122 -4.33 -14.43 14.43
C ILE A 122 -3.03 -14.89 15.11
N SER A 123 -3.01 -16.08 15.72
CA SER A 123 -1.85 -16.62 16.45
C SER A 123 -0.74 -17.19 15.55
N ASP A 124 -1.00 -17.48 14.27
CA ASP A 124 -0.03 -18.12 13.37
C ASP A 124 0.30 -17.25 12.15
N LEU A 125 0.77 -16.03 12.43
CA LEU A 125 1.17 -15.04 11.43
C LEU A 125 2.70 -15.07 11.19
N ALA A 126 3.10 -14.89 9.94
CA ALA A 126 4.46 -14.62 9.52
C ALA A 126 4.54 -13.24 8.86
N ARG A 127 5.66 -12.54 9.04
CA ARG A 127 5.88 -11.23 8.40
C ARG A 127 6.14 -11.44 6.91
N VAL A 128 5.34 -10.79 6.07
CA VAL A 128 5.47 -10.78 4.60
C VAL A 128 6.47 -9.72 4.18
N THR A 129 6.32 -8.51 4.73
CA THR A 129 7.27 -7.42 4.54
C THR A 129 7.40 -6.59 5.82
N ALA A 130 8.60 -6.05 6.06
CA ALA A 130 8.82 -5.06 7.10
C ALA A 130 8.64 -3.66 6.51
N PHE A 131 8.03 -2.76 7.27
CA PHE A 131 8.01 -1.35 6.88
C PHE A 131 9.30 -0.68 7.29
N GLY A 132 9.82 0.13 6.40
CA GLY A 132 11.09 0.80 6.53
C GLY A 132 11.31 1.71 5.34
N ASP A 133 12.47 2.36 5.34
CA ASP A 133 12.80 3.35 4.33
C ASP A 133 12.75 2.75 2.93
N HIS A 134 12.27 3.56 1.99
CA HIS A 134 12.26 3.24 0.56
C HIS A 134 11.40 2.03 0.16
N LEU A 135 10.45 1.65 1.01
CA LEU A 135 9.38 0.72 0.64
C LEU A 135 8.22 1.50 0.00
N TYR A 136 7.90 1.18 -1.24
CA TYR A 136 6.86 1.86 -2.01
C TYR A 136 5.73 0.91 -2.38
N LEU A 137 4.51 1.45 -2.32
CA LEU A 137 3.29 0.78 -2.77
C LEU A 137 3.01 1.16 -4.22
N TYR A 138 2.87 0.16 -5.07
CA TYR A 138 2.45 0.32 -6.46
C TYR A 138 1.09 -0.34 -6.66
N THR A 139 0.23 0.28 -7.45
CA THR A 139 -1.06 -0.28 -7.89
C THR A 139 -1.00 -0.67 -9.35
N THR A 140 -1.96 -1.48 -9.81
CA THR A 140 -1.99 -1.94 -11.20
C THR A 140 -2.72 -0.98 -12.13
N ILE A 141 -2.12 -0.73 -13.29
CA ILE A 141 -2.72 0.07 -14.37
C ILE A 141 -3.68 -0.81 -15.17
N GLY A 142 -4.98 -0.45 -15.16
CA GLY A 142 -5.99 -1.15 -15.96
C GLY A 142 -6.32 -2.58 -15.50
N GLY A 143 -5.96 -2.94 -14.27
CA GLY A 143 -6.22 -4.24 -13.66
C GLY A 143 -5.08 -5.26 -13.81
N TRP A 144 -4.83 -6.03 -12.74
CA TRP A 144 -3.86 -7.12 -12.74
C TRP A 144 -4.47 -8.35 -13.43
N LEU A 145 -4.07 -8.62 -14.68
CA LEU A 145 -4.42 -9.87 -15.38
C LEU A 145 -3.20 -10.78 -15.62
N LYS A 146 -2.00 -10.28 -15.29
CA LYS A 146 -0.77 -11.06 -15.32
C LYS A 146 -0.78 -12.14 -14.22
N ASP A 147 -0.03 -13.21 -14.45
CA ASP A 147 0.21 -14.28 -13.47
C ASP A 147 -1.07 -14.96 -12.95
N ASN A 148 -2.15 -14.96 -13.72
CA ASN A 148 -3.46 -15.52 -13.33
C ASN A 148 -3.98 -14.93 -12.01
N ALA A 149 -3.83 -13.61 -11.83
CA ALA A 149 -4.34 -12.89 -10.67
C ALA A 149 -5.84 -13.19 -10.44
N PRO A 150 -6.27 -13.50 -9.20
CA PRO A 150 -7.67 -13.81 -8.90
C PRO A 150 -8.61 -12.63 -9.07
N THR A 151 -8.09 -11.41 -9.00
CA THR A 151 -8.85 -10.15 -9.10
C THR A 151 -8.04 -9.12 -9.88
N PRO A 152 -8.70 -8.17 -10.56
CA PRO A 152 -7.99 -7.07 -11.21
C PRO A 152 -7.40 -6.06 -10.21
N TYR A 153 -7.94 -6.02 -8.99
CA TYR A 153 -7.48 -5.15 -7.90
C TYR A 153 -6.27 -5.78 -7.21
N GLY A 154 -5.08 -5.24 -7.45
CA GLY A 154 -3.86 -5.72 -6.82
C GLY A 154 -2.83 -4.62 -6.63
N PHE A 155 -1.88 -4.87 -5.74
CA PHE A 155 -0.81 -3.96 -5.42
C PHE A 155 0.51 -4.71 -5.20
N VAL A 156 1.62 -4.01 -5.34
CA VAL A 156 2.98 -4.52 -5.12
C VAL A 156 3.69 -3.64 -4.13
N LEU A 157 4.33 -4.27 -3.14
CA LEU A 157 5.27 -3.61 -2.23
C LEU A 157 6.68 -3.85 -2.75
N LYS A 158 7.38 -2.78 -3.12
CA LYS A 158 8.71 -2.83 -3.72
C LYS A 158 9.66 -1.91 -2.98
N ILE A 159 10.82 -2.45 -2.62
CA ILE A 159 11.92 -1.67 -2.05
C ILE A 159 12.71 -1.06 -3.22
N LEU A 160 12.90 0.25 -3.21
CA LEU A 160 13.88 0.89 -4.09
C LEU A 160 15.26 0.83 -3.43
N VAL A 161 16.24 0.38 -4.20
CA VAL A 161 17.64 0.35 -3.80
C VAL A 161 18.36 1.41 -4.62
N TYR A 162 18.81 2.47 -3.97
CA TYR A 162 19.67 3.47 -4.61
C TYR A 162 21.07 2.88 -4.73
N LYS A 163 21.71 3.13 -5.88
CA LYS A 163 23.09 2.75 -6.14
C LYS A 163 24.04 3.85 -5.72
#